data_AF-A0A562N037-F1
#
_entry.id   AF-A0A562N037-F1
#
_cell.length_a   1.000
_cell.length_b   1.000
_cell.length_c   1.000
_cell.angle_alpha   90.00
_cell.angle_beta   90.00
_cell.angle_gamma   90.00
#
_symmetry.space_group_name_H-M   'P 1'
#
loop_
_entity.id
_entity.type
_entity.pdbx_description
1 polymer ?
#
loop_
_entity_poly.entity_id
_entity_poly.type
_entity_poly.pdbx_seq_one_letter_code
_entity_poly.pdbx_strand_id
1 'polypeptide(L)'
;MENIIEIKRTNFQRKSAYFQLLNYTLFSILGIVSIFWDWKASIAPIICVITFYLIERKIDFWSNVLSFIIAFLILSFSLSWIFSLSFGIFIFQCLLLAAIKPAIVIWKEIKQEHTDVIFAMSSEYFVCLSPDNSDYRGYAMNPMGYKKRFPMSAVISVQRDGNILLIALQQQIVRPRELRSDEIEIILEYFRMNRPDVLAAVETKIIREEEDRIYWVKLIVIGIPCILAGLSIYFFADNGRNTLVTILSIVAALFLGLILLKITNLIYRS
;
A
#
# COMPACT_ATOMS: atom_id res chain seq x y z
N MET A 1 14.69 -23.87 27.00
CA MET A 1 13.71 -22.77 26.84
C MET A 1 13.88 -22.24 25.44
N GLU A 2 12.84 -22.32 24.61
CA GLU A 2 12.84 -21.61 23.33
C GLU A 2 12.80 -20.11 23.63
N ASN A 3 13.92 -19.43 23.42
CA ASN A 3 13.99 -17.98 23.58
C ASN A 3 13.28 -17.34 22.38
N ILE A 4 11.97 -17.15 22.50
CA ILE A 4 11.17 -16.41 21.52
C ILE A 4 11.27 -14.92 21.88
N ILE A 5 11.78 -14.12 20.95
CA ILE A 5 11.76 -12.66 21.06
C ILE A 5 10.53 -12.15 20.32
N GLU A 6 9.69 -11.37 21.00
CA GLU A 6 8.58 -10.65 20.37
C GLU A 6 8.68 -9.16 20.69
N ILE A 7 8.67 -8.33 19.66
CA ILE A 7 8.63 -6.88 19.78
C ILE A 7 7.29 -6.40 19.27
N LYS A 8 6.60 -5.66 20.14
CA LYS A 8 5.23 -5.21 19.93
C LYS A 8 5.17 -3.70 19.82
N ARG A 9 4.21 -3.21 19.03
CA ARG A 9 3.84 -1.81 18.93
C ARG A 9 2.36 -1.66 19.14
N THR A 10 1.98 -0.73 20.00
CA THR A 10 0.60 -0.32 20.12
C THR A 10 0.26 0.66 19.01
N ASN A 11 -0.88 0.47 18.36
CA ASN A 11 -1.49 1.45 17.46
C ASN A 11 -0.67 1.80 16.19
N PHE A 12 0.11 0.84 15.70
CA PHE A 12 1.08 1.05 14.62
C PHE A 12 0.42 1.37 13.25
N GLN A 13 -0.72 0.77 12.93
CA GLN A 13 -1.43 0.98 11.65
C GLN A 13 -2.28 2.27 11.57
N ARG A 14 -2.39 3.07 12.64
CA ARG A 14 -3.48 4.05 12.76
C ARG A 14 -3.43 5.20 11.74
N LYS A 15 -2.28 5.56 11.16
CA LYS A 15 -2.17 6.73 10.25
C LYS A 15 -3.09 6.62 9.01
N SER A 16 -3.18 5.44 8.41
CA SER A 16 -4.06 5.20 7.26
C SER A 16 -5.53 5.18 7.66
N ALA A 17 -5.85 4.52 8.78
CA ALA A 17 -7.21 4.48 9.31
C ALA A 17 -7.76 5.88 9.64
N TYR A 18 -6.94 6.78 10.21
CA TYR A 18 -7.35 8.17 10.46
C TYR A 18 -7.66 8.94 9.17
N PHE A 19 -6.87 8.75 8.10
CA PHE A 19 -7.15 9.41 6.82
C PHE A 19 -8.43 8.86 6.16
N GLN A 20 -8.64 7.55 6.21
CA GLN A 20 -9.87 6.93 5.74
C GLN A 20 -11.09 7.43 6.52
N LEU A 21 -10.98 7.48 7.86
CA LEU A 21 -12.01 8.04 8.72
C LEU A 21 -12.32 9.48 8.34
N LEU A 22 -11.30 10.33 8.12
CA LEU A 22 -11.48 11.72 7.76
C LEU A 22 -12.26 11.86 6.43
N ASN A 23 -11.91 11.08 5.42
CA ASN A 23 -12.62 11.08 4.13
C ASN A 23 -14.06 10.57 4.26
N TYR A 24 -14.29 9.43 4.90
CA TYR A 24 -15.66 8.91 5.09
C TYR A 24 -16.51 9.85 5.95
N THR A 25 -15.92 10.50 6.95
CA THR A 25 -16.59 11.52 7.76
C THR A 25 -16.97 12.73 6.90
N LEU A 26 -16.06 13.23 6.06
CA LEU A 26 -16.33 14.33 5.15
C LEU A 26 -17.47 14.00 4.18
N PHE A 27 -17.44 12.81 3.57
CA PHE A 27 -18.52 12.34 2.69
C PHE A 27 -19.84 12.17 3.43
N SER A 28 -19.81 11.65 4.66
CA SER A 28 -21.00 11.53 5.50
C SER A 28 -21.62 12.89 5.82
N ILE A 29 -20.79 13.90 6.17
CA ILE A 29 -21.24 15.27 6.43
C ILE A 29 -21.87 15.86 5.16
N LEU A 30 -21.21 15.73 4.00
CA LEU A 30 -21.75 16.19 2.72
C LEU A 30 -23.08 15.50 2.39
N GLY A 31 -23.18 14.19 2.64
CA GLY A 31 -24.41 13.42 2.47
C GLY A 31 -25.54 13.94 3.36
N ILE A 32 -25.26 14.19 4.64
CA ILE A 32 -26.24 14.75 5.59
C ILE A 32 -26.67 16.16 5.19
N VAL A 33 -25.73 17.04 4.84
CA VAL A 33 -26.02 18.41 4.39
C VAL A 33 -26.86 18.40 3.11
N SER A 34 -26.60 17.47 2.18
CA SER A 34 -27.39 17.34 0.95
C SER A 34 -28.87 17.03 1.22
N ILE A 35 -29.20 16.38 2.34
CA ILE A 35 -30.60 16.12 2.72
C ILE A 35 -31.36 17.43 2.96
N PHE A 36 -30.71 18.44 3.55
CA PHE A 36 -31.35 19.72 3.84
C PHE A 36 -31.50 20.61 2.60
N TRP A 37 -30.76 20.34 1.53
CA TRP A 37 -30.85 21.08 0.27
C TRP A 37 -32.19 20.82 -0.45
N ASP A 38 -32.63 19.56 -0.48
CA ASP A 38 -33.95 19.17 -0.99
C ASP A 38 -34.46 17.95 -0.20
N TRP A 39 -35.08 18.21 0.94
CA TRP A 39 -35.49 17.17 1.88
C TRP A 39 -36.54 16.21 1.30
N LYS A 40 -37.34 16.64 0.31
CA LYS A 40 -38.35 15.80 -0.33
C LYS A 40 -37.70 14.80 -1.28
N ALA A 41 -36.78 15.27 -2.12
CA ALA A 41 -36.01 14.42 -3.02
C ALA A 41 -35.09 13.43 -2.26
N SER A 42 -34.66 13.83 -1.07
CA SER A 42 -33.69 13.10 -0.25
C SER A 42 -34.24 11.88 0.49
N ILE A 43 -35.57 11.76 0.64
CA ILE A 43 -36.20 10.61 1.31
C ILE A 43 -35.85 9.30 0.58
N ALA A 44 -35.90 9.29 -0.75
CA ALA A 44 -35.66 8.09 -1.54
C ALA A 44 -34.20 7.57 -1.41
N PRO A 45 -33.16 8.41 -1.54
CA PRO A 45 -31.77 8.03 -1.24
C PRO A 45 -31.56 7.46 0.17
N ILE A 46 -32.16 8.09 1.19
CA ILE A 46 -32.05 7.63 2.59
C ILE A 46 -32.61 6.21 2.72
N ILE A 47 -33.82 5.97 2.22
CA ILE A 47 -34.46 4.65 2.28
C ILE A 47 -33.64 3.62 1.49
N CYS A 48 -33.09 4.02 0.33
CA CYS A 48 -32.25 3.15 -0.48
C CYS A 48 -31.00 2.69 0.27
N VAL A 49 -30.29 3.61 0.93
CA VAL A 49 -29.08 3.31 1.71
C VAL A 49 -29.40 2.45 2.94
N ILE A 50 -30.49 2.74 3.65
CA ILE A 50 -30.95 1.92 4.78
C ILE A 50 -31.25 0.49 4.31
N THR A 51 -31.99 0.36 3.21
CA THR A 51 -32.34 -0.95 2.63
C THR A 51 -31.08 -1.72 2.21
N PHE A 52 -30.14 -1.03 1.56
CA PHE A 52 -28.85 -1.62 1.19
C PHE A 52 -28.12 -2.18 2.42
N TYR A 53 -27.98 -1.41 3.51
CA TYR A 53 -27.34 -1.87 4.73
C TYR A 53 -28.04 -3.06 5.40
N LEU A 54 -29.37 -3.13 5.30
CA LEU A 54 -30.14 -4.28 5.82
C LEU A 54 -29.90 -5.55 4.99
N ILE A 55 -29.79 -5.42 3.66
CA ILE A 55 -29.50 -6.55 2.76
C ILE A 55 -28.06 -7.03 2.96
N GLU A 56 -27.11 -6.11 3.06
CA GLU A 56 -25.69 -6.40 3.28
C GLU A 56 -25.45 -7.18 4.59
N ARG A 57 -26.33 -7.04 5.59
CA ARG A 57 -26.26 -7.83 6.82
C ARG A 57 -26.56 -9.32 6.59
N LYS A 58 -27.33 -9.67 5.57
CA LYS A 58 -27.78 -11.04 5.28
C LYS A 58 -27.01 -11.70 4.13
N ILE A 59 -26.50 -10.90 3.21
CA ILE A 59 -25.86 -11.37 1.99
C ILE A 59 -24.44 -10.83 1.95
N ASP A 60 -23.46 -11.70 1.70
CA ASP A 60 -22.08 -11.28 1.52
C ASP A 60 -21.97 -10.38 0.28
N PHE A 61 -21.60 -9.13 0.51
CA PHE A 61 -21.43 -8.11 -0.51
C PHE A 61 -20.33 -8.48 -1.50
N TRP A 62 -19.18 -8.96 -1.03
CA TRP A 62 -17.99 -9.18 -1.84
C TRP A 62 -18.20 -10.27 -2.90
N SER A 63 -18.96 -11.31 -2.56
CA SER A 63 -19.33 -12.38 -3.49
C SER A 63 -20.35 -11.92 -4.56
N ASN A 64 -21.12 -10.86 -4.28
CA ASN A 64 -22.27 -10.45 -5.10
C ASN A 64 -22.18 -9.02 -5.64
N VAL A 65 -20.99 -8.40 -5.65
CA VAL A 65 -20.78 -6.98 -5.98
C VAL A 65 -21.44 -6.60 -7.32
N LEU A 66 -21.25 -7.41 -8.36
CA LEU A 66 -21.80 -7.13 -9.69
C LEU A 66 -23.34 -7.09 -9.67
N SER A 67 -23.96 -8.05 -9.01
CA SER A 67 -25.42 -8.12 -8.85
C SER A 67 -25.96 -6.93 -8.05
N PHE A 68 -25.24 -6.50 -7.00
CA PHE A 68 -25.59 -5.31 -6.23
C PHE A 68 -25.51 -4.03 -7.08
N ILE A 69 -24.48 -3.87 -7.90
CA ILE A 69 -24.34 -2.72 -8.80
C ILE A 69 -25.48 -2.70 -9.82
N ILE A 70 -25.77 -3.83 -10.46
CA ILE A 70 -26.86 -3.92 -11.46
C ILE A 70 -28.20 -3.60 -10.79
N ALA A 71 -28.51 -4.23 -9.65
CA ALA A 71 -29.74 -3.98 -8.92
C ALA A 71 -29.88 -2.51 -8.47
N PHE A 72 -28.78 -1.91 -8.00
CA PHE A 72 -28.74 -0.50 -7.61
C PHE A 72 -28.99 0.43 -8.79
N LEU A 73 -28.38 0.18 -9.95
CA LEU A 73 -28.60 1.00 -11.16
C LEU A 73 -30.04 0.91 -11.67
N ILE A 74 -30.61 -0.31 -11.72
CA ILE A 74 -32.01 -0.52 -12.10
C ILE A 74 -32.94 0.22 -11.13
N LEU A 75 -32.74 0.04 -9.82
CA LEU A 75 -33.54 0.71 -8.80
C LEU A 75 -33.43 2.24 -8.89
N SER A 76 -32.21 2.75 -9.06
CA SER A 76 -31.94 4.19 -9.19
C SER A 76 -32.64 4.77 -10.41
N PHE A 77 -32.61 4.06 -11.54
CA PHE A 77 -33.28 4.47 -12.77
C PHE A 77 -34.81 4.49 -12.59
N SER A 78 -35.38 3.42 -12.03
CA SER A 78 -36.82 3.33 -11.77
C SER A 78 -37.31 4.42 -10.81
N LEU A 79 -36.62 4.63 -9.69
CA LEU A 79 -36.99 5.66 -8.72
C LEU A 79 -36.83 7.07 -9.30
N SER A 80 -35.77 7.31 -10.06
CA SER A 80 -35.57 8.62 -10.71
C SER A 80 -36.66 8.92 -11.72
N TRP A 81 -37.12 7.92 -12.47
CA TRP A 81 -38.24 8.05 -13.39
C TRP A 81 -39.57 8.31 -12.67
N ILE A 82 -39.90 7.50 -11.66
CA ILE A 82 -41.19 7.58 -10.94
C ILE A 82 -41.33 8.91 -10.18
N PHE A 83 -40.27 9.34 -9.51
CA PHE A 83 -40.28 10.52 -8.65
C PHE A 83 -39.73 11.78 -9.33
N SER A 84 -39.43 11.71 -10.64
CA SER A 84 -38.81 12.81 -11.40
C SER A 84 -37.55 13.38 -10.75
N LEU A 85 -36.73 12.51 -10.15
CA LEU A 85 -35.48 12.90 -9.50
C LEU A 85 -34.36 12.98 -10.54
N SER A 86 -33.41 13.89 -10.33
CA SER A 86 -32.18 13.88 -11.11
C SER A 86 -31.37 12.64 -10.78
N PHE A 87 -31.27 11.72 -11.75
CA PHE A 87 -30.57 10.44 -11.60
C PHE A 87 -29.14 10.58 -11.07
N GLY A 88 -28.38 11.56 -11.58
CA GLY A 88 -27.02 11.82 -11.12
C GLY A 88 -26.96 12.29 -9.67
N ILE A 89 -27.88 13.17 -9.26
CA ILE A 89 -27.96 13.67 -7.88
C ILE A 89 -28.39 12.55 -6.93
N PHE A 90 -29.36 11.71 -7.34
CA PHE A 90 -29.81 10.55 -6.57
C PHE A 90 -28.65 9.58 -6.28
N ILE A 91 -27.89 9.19 -7.31
CA ILE A 91 -26.73 8.30 -7.14
C ILE A 91 -25.68 8.94 -6.25
N PHE A 92 -25.35 10.21 -6.50
CA PHE A 92 -24.34 10.92 -5.73
C PHE A 92 -24.71 11.00 -4.24
N GLN A 93 -25.97 11.30 -3.94
CA GLN A 93 -26.48 11.34 -2.58
C GLN A 93 -26.46 9.97 -1.89
N CYS A 94 -26.84 8.90 -2.61
CA CYS A 94 -26.70 7.52 -2.12
C CYS A 94 -25.24 7.18 -1.78
N LEU A 95 -24.28 7.56 -2.62
CA LEU A 95 -22.85 7.30 -2.37
C LEU A 95 -22.32 8.06 -1.15
N LEU A 96 -22.70 9.33 -0.98
CA LEU A 96 -22.30 10.13 0.17
C LEU A 96 -22.87 9.56 1.48
N LEU A 97 -24.16 9.20 1.49
CA LEU A 97 -24.81 8.59 2.64
C LEU A 97 -24.28 7.18 2.93
N ALA A 98 -23.87 6.43 1.90
CA ALA A 98 -23.26 5.11 2.04
C ALA A 98 -21.91 5.15 2.80
N ALA A 99 -21.26 6.32 2.90
CA ALA A 99 -20.02 6.50 3.66
C ALA A 99 -20.21 6.50 5.19
N ILE A 100 -21.45 6.60 5.69
CA ILE A 100 -21.75 6.64 7.14
C ILE A 100 -21.31 5.35 7.83
N LYS A 101 -21.70 4.19 7.29
CA LYS A 101 -21.34 2.89 7.85
C LYS A 101 -19.82 2.67 7.94
N PRO A 102 -19.02 2.83 6.87
CA PRO A 102 -17.57 2.67 6.96
C PRO A 102 -16.91 3.68 7.90
N ALA A 103 -17.41 4.92 8.01
CA ALA A 103 -16.95 5.86 9.02
C ALA A 103 -17.13 5.33 10.45
N ILE A 104 -18.31 4.77 10.76
CA ILE A 104 -18.61 4.17 12.07
C ILE A 104 -17.72 2.95 12.36
N VAL A 105 -17.51 2.09 11.36
CA VAL A 105 -16.67 0.89 11.50
C VAL A 105 -15.24 1.27 11.82
N ILE A 106 -14.63 2.15 11.02
CA ILE A 106 -13.25 2.58 11.22
C ILE A 106 -13.10 3.35 12.54
N TRP A 107 -14.08 4.18 12.91
CA TRP A 107 -14.07 4.85 14.22
C TRP A 107 -14.00 3.85 15.39
N LYS A 108 -14.78 2.75 15.32
CA LYS A 108 -14.76 1.69 16.33
C LYS A 108 -13.42 0.95 16.34
N GLU A 109 -12.87 0.64 15.17
CA GLU A 109 -11.56 -0.02 15.05
C GLU A 109 -10.43 0.84 15.60
N ILE A 110 -10.42 2.15 15.30
CA ILE A 110 -9.42 3.09 15.83
C ILE A 110 -9.49 3.16 17.36
N LYS A 111 -10.67 3.02 17.96
CA LYS A 111 -10.83 3.06 19.42
C LYS A 111 -10.29 1.80 20.11
N GLN A 112 -10.21 0.67 19.40
CA GLN A 112 -9.59 -0.54 19.95
C GLN A 112 -8.07 -0.36 20.00
N GLU A 113 -7.48 -0.62 21.16
CA GLU A 113 -6.02 -0.73 21.27
C GLU A 113 -5.59 -2.02 20.59
N HIS A 114 -4.90 -1.88 19.46
CA HIS A 114 -4.32 -3.02 18.76
C HIS A 114 -2.84 -3.06 19.05
N THR A 115 -2.37 -4.22 19.50
CA THR A 115 -0.96 -4.47 19.75
C THR A 115 -0.43 -5.37 18.65
N ASP A 116 0.35 -4.78 17.76
CA ASP A 116 0.91 -5.44 16.59
C ASP A 116 2.31 -5.99 16.92
N VAL A 117 2.53 -7.27 16.65
CA VAL A 117 3.88 -7.85 16.68
C VAL A 117 4.62 -7.42 15.41
N ILE A 118 5.53 -6.46 15.54
CA ILE A 118 6.29 -5.92 14.40
C ILE A 118 7.56 -6.73 14.10
N PHE A 119 8.07 -7.42 15.11
CA PHE A 119 9.20 -8.33 14.98
C PHE A 119 9.00 -9.53 15.89
N ALA A 120 9.28 -10.73 15.39
CA ALA A 120 9.28 -11.95 16.16
C ALA A 120 10.45 -12.83 15.73
N MET A 121 11.05 -13.57 16.65
CA MET A 121 12.17 -14.44 16.34
C MET A 121 12.15 -15.68 17.23
N SER A 122 12.43 -16.83 16.62
CA SER A 122 12.65 -18.11 17.28
C SER A 122 13.92 -18.76 16.74
N SER A 123 14.22 -19.99 17.19
CA SER A 123 15.30 -20.82 16.65
C SER A 123 15.12 -21.16 15.16
N GLU A 124 13.89 -21.20 14.67
CA GLU A 124 13.57 -21.66 13.31
C GLU A 124 13.43 -20.51 12.31
N TYR A 125 12.91 -19.37 12.74
CA TYR A 125 12.57 -18.26 11.84
C TYR A 125 12.59 -16.92 12.55
N PHE A 126 12.62 -15.85 11.76
CA PHE A 126 12.27 -14.51 12.22
C PHE A 126 11.24 -13.88 11.28
N VAL A 127 10.43 -12.98 11.84
CA VAL A 127 9.40 -12.23 11.15
C VAL A 127 9.66 -10.76 11.42
N CYS A 128 9.64 -9.94 10.38
CA CYS A 128 9.84 -8.51 10.52
C CYS A 128 9.15 -7.71 9.42
N LEU A 129 9.01 -6.41 9.65
CA LEU A 129 8.58 -5.46 8.62
C LEU A 129 9.77 -5.17 7.69
N SER A 130 9.68 -5.62 6.44
CA SER A 130 10.75 -5.50 5.44
C SER A 130 10.20 -5.00 4.09
N PRO A 131 9.86 -3.71 3.98
CA PRO A 131 9.50 -3.11 2.70
C PRO A 131 10.70 -3.09 1.77
N ASP A 132 10.44 -3.22 0.47
CA ASP A 132 11.49 -3.07 -0.54
C ASP A 132 11.92 -1.60 -0.58
N ASN A 133 13.20 -1.33 -0.89
CA ASN A 133 13.81 0.00 -0.73
C ASN A 133 13.05 1.16 -1.43
N SER A 134 12.24 0.87 -2.46
CA SER A 134 11.48 1.87 -3.21
C SER A 134 10.03 2.09 -2.72
N ASP A 135 9.49 1.25 -1.85
CA ASP A 135 8.05 1.25 -1.53
C ASP A 135 7.72 1.92 -0.19
N TYR A 136 8.20 3.17 -0.02
CA TYR A 136 7.92 3.95 1.18
C TYR A 136 6.44 4.34 1.28
N ARG A 137 5.79 4.66 0.15
CA ARG A 137 4.41 5.14 0.12
C ARG A 137 3.42 4.03 0.44
N GLY A 138 3.61 2.83 -0.12
CA GLY A 138 2.79 1.67 0.21
C GLY A 138 2.99 1.26 1.67
N TYR A 139 4.24 1.25 2.15
CA TYR A 139 4.55 0.97 3.55
C TYR A 139 3.85 1.93 4.52
N ALA A 140 3.83 3.23 4.25
CA ALA A 140 3.15 4.21 5.10
C ALA A 140 1.61 4.00 5.17
N MET A 141 1.01 3.45 4.12
CA MET A 141 -0.44 3.20 4.06
C MET A 141 -0.85 1.86 4.70
N ASN A 142 -0.03 0.82 4.55
CA ASN A 142 -0.29 -0.49 5.15
C ASN A 142 1.02 -1.16 5.60
N PRO A 143 1.58 -0.76 6.76
CA PRO A 143 2.86 -1.28 7.21
C PRO A 143 2.89 -2.81 7.39
N MET A 144 1.82 -3.40 7.94
CA MET A 144 1.75 -4.84 8.23
C MET A 144 1.62 -5.70 6.96
N GLY A 145 1.21 -5.12 5.83
CA GLY A 145 1.28 -5.77 4.53
C GLY A 145 2.71 -6.15 4.11
N TYR A 146 3.72 -5.55 4.73
CA TYR A 146 5.14 -5.82 4.48
C TYR A 146 5.78 -6.70 5.55
N LYS A 147 4.97 -7.37 6.39
CA LYS A 147 5.44 -8.34 7.36
C LYS A 147 5.86 -9.62 6.63
N LYS A 148 7.15 -9.90 6.59
CA LYS A 148 7.75 -11.04 5.89
C LYS A 148 8.37 -12.00 6.91
N ARG A 149 8.29 -13.31 6.63
CA ARG A 149 8.90 -14.39 7.43
C ARG A 149 10.11 -14.92 6.70
N PHE A 150 11.20 -15.13 7.43
CA PHE A 150 12.48 -15.61 6.91
C PHE A 150 12.99 -16.77 7.77
N PRO A 151 13.59 -17.80 7.16
CA PRO A 151 14.18 -18.91 7.89
C PRO A 151 15.48 -18.48 8.60
N MET A 152 15.66 -18.91 9.84
CA MET A 152 16.87 -18.61 10.63
C MET A 152 18.12 -19.28 10.05
N SER A 153 17.95 -20.41 9.38
CA SER A 153 19.03 -21.13 8.69
C SER A 153 19.64 -20.35 7.52
N ALA A 154 18.90 -19.40 6.93
CA ALA A 154 19.40 -18.59 5.83
C ALA A 154 20.22 -17.37 6.29
N VAL A 155 20.27 -17.09 7.59
CA VAL A 155 21.02 -15.96 8.16
C VAL A 155 22.52 -16.24 8.09
N ILE A 156 23.23 -15.37 7.38
CA ILE A 156 24.69 -15.42 7.25
C ILE A 156 25.34 -14.41 8.19
N SER A 157 24.79 -13.20 8.28
CA SER A 157 25.33 -12.18 9.18
C SER A 157 24.25 -11.32 9.82
N VAL A 158 24.48 -10.91 11.06
CA VAL A 158 23.64 -9.94 11.77
C VAL A 158 24.53 -8.86 12.34
N GLN A 159 24.27 -7.61 11.96
CA GLN A 159 25.07 -6.48 12.40
C GLN A 159 24.23 -5.22 12.59
N ARG A 160 24.76 -4.29 13.37
CA ARG A 160 24.18 -2.97 13.55
C ARG A 160 24.88 -1.98 12.62
N ASP A 161 24.10 -1.26 11.81
CA ASP A 161 24.57 -0.17 10.96
C ASP A 161 23.90 1.12 11.43
N GLY A 162 24.61 1.86 12.29
CA GLY A 162 24.08 3.02 13.01
C GLY A 162 22.87 2.66 13.90
N ASN A 163 21.69 3.19 13.53
CA ASN A 163 20.43 2.97 14.25
C ASN A 163 19.58 1.83 13.68
N ILE A 164 20.11 1.07 12.70
CA ILE A 164 19.37 0.06 11.96
C ILE A 164 20.02 -1.30 12.18
N LEU A 165 19.20 -2.33 12.29
CA LEU A 165 19.64 -3.73 12.26
C LEU A 165 19.73 -4.20 10.79
N LEU A 166 20.85 -4.80 10.42
CA LEU A 166 21.04 -5.46 9.14
C LEU A 166 21.13 -6.96 9.36
N ILE A 167 20.27 -7.71 8.68
CA ILE A 167 20.30 -9.17 8.66
C ILE A 167 20.59 -9.60 7.22
N ALA A 168 21.80 -10.06 6.95
CA ALA A 168 22.16 -10.61 5.65
C ALA A 168 21.72 -12.07 5.56
N LEU A 169 20.94 -12.36 4.53
CA LEU A 169 20.59 -13.70 4.09
C LEU A 169 21.44 -14.06 2.86
N GLN A 170 21.44 -15.34 2.47
CA GLN A 170 22.15 -15.84 1.29
C GLN A 170 21.94 -15.02 -0.01
N GLN A 171 20.77 -14.40 -0.18
CA GLN A 171 20.40 -13.74 -1.43
C GLN A 171 19.94 -12.28 -1.26
N GLN A 172 19.85 -11.77 -0.03
CA GLN A 172 19.31 -10.43 0.22
C GLN A 172 19.71 -9.88 1.58
N ILE A 173 19.68 -8.55 1.72
CA ILE A 173 19.85 -7.89 3.01
C ILE A 173 18.47 -7.44 3.52
N VAL A 174 18.05 -8.04 4.63
CA VAL A 174 16.83 -7.66 5.33
C VAL A 174 17.15 -6.52 6.30
N ARG A 175 16.32 -5.48 6.26
CA ARG A 175 16.45 -4.28 7.08
C ARG A 175 15.17 -4.09 7.90
N PRO A 176 15.02 -4.77 9.05
CA PRO A 176 13.82 -4.67 9.88
C PRO A 176 13.52 -3.21 10.24
N ARG A 177 12.29 -2.76 9.96
CA ARG A 177 11.83 -1.40 10.26
C ARG A 177 11.24 -1.30 11.67
N GLU A 178 11.19 -0.07 12.19
CA GLU A 178 10.49 0.30 13.45
C GLU A 178 11.08 -0.28 14.75
N LEU A 179 12.25 -0.90 14.66
CA LEU A 179 13.03 -1.33 15.81
C LEU A 179 13.68 -0.13 16.50
N ARG A 180 13.60 -0.10 17.83
CA ARG A 180 14.33 0.88 18.65
C ARG A 180 15.73 0.35 19.00
N SER A 181 16.61 1.26 19.41
CA SER A 181 18.01 0.93 19.70
C SER A 181 18.22 -0.11 20.80
N ASP A 182 17.35 -0.10 21.82
CA ASP A 182 17.30 -1.06 22.92
C ASP A 182 16.84 -2.45 22.44
N GLU A 183 15.84 -2.49 21.57
CA GLU A 183 15.33 -3.75 21.00
C GLU A 183 16.30 -4.40 20.02
N ILE A 184 17.04 -3.58 19.26
CA ILE A 184 18.14 -4.07 18.43
C ILE A 184 19.18 -4.77 19.31
N GLU A 185 19.48 -4.23 20.48
CA GLU A 185 20.45 -4.84 21.40
C GLU A 185 19.96 -6.19 21.93
N ILE A 186 18.67 -6.31 22.27
CA ILE A 186 18.05 -7.59 22.67
C ILE A 186 18.21 -8.65 21.58
N ILE A 187 18.00 -8.27 20.31
CA ILE A 187 18.16 -9.18 19.18
C ILE A 187 19.63 -9.60 19.03
N LEU A 188 20.57 -8.64 19.13
CA LEU A 188 22.00 -8.94 19.03
C LEU A 188 22.48 -9.84 20.18
N GLU A 189 21.97 -9.63 21.40
CA GLU A 189 22.29 -10.45 22.56
C GLU A 189 21.81 -11.90 22.38
N TYR A 190 20.63 -12.11 21.80
CA TYR A 190 20.18 -13.45 21.41
C TYR A 190 21.15 -14.13 20.45
N PHE A 191 21.63 -13.43 19.42
CA PHE A 191 22.62 -13.99 18.52
C PHE A 191 23.96 -14.25 19.23
N ARG A 192 24.38 -13.41 20.18
CA ARG A 192 25.62 -13.63 20.97
C ARG A 192 25.56 -14.93 21.75
N MET A 193 24.41 -15.25 22.33
CA MET A 193 24.24 -16.44 23.15
C MET A 193 24.03 -17.72 22.33
N ASN A 194 23.28 -17.66 21.24
CA ASN A 194 22.80 -18.86 20.54
C ASN A 194 23.50 -19.14 19.21
N ARG A 195 23.95 -18.10 18.50
CA ARG A 195 24.60 -18.19 17.19
C ARG A 195 25.69 -17.11 17.03
N PRO A 196 26.78 -17.16 17.83
CA PRO A 196 27.83 -16.15 17.75
C PRO A 196 28.56 -16.15 16.41
N ASP A 197 28.47 -17.25 15.65
CA ASP A 197 29.03 -17.42 14.31
C ASP A 197 28.50 -16.39 13.30
N VAL A 198 27.26 -15.92 13.46
CA VAL A 198 26.66 -14.96 12.52
C VAL A 198 26.89 -13.49 12.90
N LEU A 199 27.57 -13.20 14.01
CA LEU A 199 27.81 -11.83 14.49
C LEU A 199 29.00 -11.12 13.83
N ALA A 200 29.56 -11.70 12.77
CA ALA A 200 30.64 -11.09 12.02
C ALA A 200 30.09 -10.17 10.91
N ALA A 201 30.77 -9.05 10.68
CA ALA A 201 30.58 -8.20 9.51
C ALA A 201 31.10 -8.94 8.27
N VAL A 202 30.31 -9.88 7.75
CA VAL A 202 30.56 -10.41 6.40
C VAL A 202 30.45 -9.22 5.45
N GLU A 203 31.47 -9.00 4.62
CA GLU A 203 31.43 -7.97 3.59
C GLU A 203 30.27 -8.28 2.64
N THR A 204 29.11 -7.69 2.91
CA THR A 204 27.91 -7.76 2.08
C THR A 204 28.06 -6.89 0.82
N LYS A 205 29.30 -6.63 0.38
CA LYS A 205 29.62 -5.85 -0.82
C LYS A 205 28.93 -6.44 -2.04
N ILE A 206 28.99 -7.76 -2.23
CA ILE A 206 28.38 -8.43 -3.39
C ILE A 206 26.85 -8.20 -3.43
N ILE A 207 26.16 -8.32 -2.29
CA ILE A 207 24.71 -8.13 -2.22
C ILE A 207 24.35 -6.63 -2.39
N ARG A 208 25.13 -5.73 -1.80
CA ARG A 208 24.96 -4.27 -2.00
C ARG A 208 25.19 -3.86 -3.46
N GLU A 209 26.24 -4.36 -4.09
CA GLU A 209 26.54 -4.12 -5.51
C GLU A 209 25.42 -4.63 -6.41
N GLU A 210 24.81 -5.76 -6.07
CA GLU A 210 23.69 -6.31 -6.83
C GLU A 210 22.38 -5.52 -6.64
N GLU A 211 22.06 -5.07 -5.42
CA GLU A 211 20.95 -4.15 -5.14
C GLU A 211 21.14 -2.80 -5.89
N ASP A 212 22.33 -2.22 -5.81
CA ASP A 212 22.69 -0.98 -6.49
C ASP A 212 22.62 -1.14 -8.02
N ARG A 213 23.10 -2.27 -8.55
CA ARG A 213 22.98 -2.60 -9.98
C ARG A 213 21.53 -2.61 -10.44
N ILE A 214 20.62 -3.25 -9.69
CA ILE A 214 19.19 -3.29 -10.03
C ILE A 214 18.59 -1.87 -10.02
N TYR A 215 18.98 -1.04 -9.05
CA TYR A 215 18.54 0.35 -8.99
C TYR A 215 19.02 1.14 -10.23
N TRP A 216 20.30 1.04 -10.57
CA TRP A 216 20.87 1.66 -11.76
C TRP A 216 20.21 1.18 -13.05
N VAL A 217 19.95 -0.12 -13.18
CA VAL A 217 19.23 -0.67 -14.34
C VAL A 217 17.84 -0.06 -14.42
N LYS A 218 17.07 0.02 -13.32
CA LYS A 218 15.74 0.66 -13.33
C LYS A 218 15.82 2.13 -13.71
N LEU A 219 16.79 2.87 -13.18
CA LEU A 219 16.97 4.29 -13.50
C LEU A 219 17.30 4.50 -14.98
N ILE A 220 18.22 3.71 -15.53
CA ILE A 220 18.66 3.82 -16.92
C ILE A 220 17.55 3.34 -17.87
N VAL A 221 16.98 2.17 -17.63
CA VAL A 221 16.03 1.52 -18.54
C VAL A 221 14.64 2.16 -18.49
N ILE A 222 14.22 2.67 -17.33
CA ILE A 222 12.87 3.22 -17.12
C ILE A 222 12.93 4.73 -16.88
N GLY A 223 13.77 5.16 -15.93
CA GLY A 223 13.86 6.56 -15.54
C GLY A 223 14.25 7.49 -16.69
N ILE A 224 15.35 7.20 -17.39
CA ILE A 224 15.83 8.03 -18.50
C ILE A 224 14.81 8.13 -19.64
N PRO A 225 14.24 7.03 -20.19
CA PRO A 225 13.20 7.14 -21.20
C PRO A 225 11.96 7.91 -20.76
N CYS A 226 11.50 7.73 -19.52
CA CYS A 226 10.36 8.48 -18.99
C CYS A 226 10.64 9.97 -18.86
N ILE A 227 11.82 10.37 -18.39
CA ILE A 227 12.22 11.78 -18.29
C ILE A 227 12.30 12.40 -19.69
N LEU A 228 12.96 11.72 -20.64
CA LEU A 228 13.09 12.20 -22.01
C LEU A 228 11.72 12.31 -22.71
N ALA A 229 10.83 11.32 -22.53
CA ALA A 229 9.46 11.42 -23.05
C ALA A 229 8.69 12.56 -22.38
N GLY A 230 8.79 12.74 -21.07
CA GLY A 230 8.14 13.82 -20.35
C GLY A 230 8.59 15.19 -20.85
N LEU A 231 9.90 15.39 -21.02
CA LEU A 231 10.47 16.62 -21.60
C LEU A 231 10.01 16.81 -23.05
N SER A 232 10.00 15.74 -23.85
CA SER A 232 9.55 15.80 -25.25
C SER A 232 8.08 16.21 -25.35
N ILE A 233 7.22 15.63 -24.51
CA ILE A 233 5.79 15.94 -24.47
C ILE A 233 5.57 17.39 -23.99
N TYR A 234 6.31 17.81 -22.97
CA TYR A 234 6.17 19.16 -22.42
C TYR A 234 6.59 20.24 -23.44
N PHE A 235 7.78 20.11 -24.04
CA PHE A 235 8.34 21.14 -24.92
C PHE A 235 7.87 21.05 -26.37
N PHE A 236 7.73 19.83 -26.93
CA PHE A 236 7.43 19.64 -28.35
C PHE A 236 5.97 19.22 -28.62
N ALA A 237 5.26 18.66 -27.63
CA ALA A 237 3.87 18.25 -27.80
C ALA A 237 2.85 19.24 -27.21
N ASP A 238 3.26 20.48 -26.90
CA ASP A 238 2.45 21.51 -26.24
C ASP A 238 1.74 20.93 -25.00
N ASN A 239 2.53 20.35 -24.10
CA ASN A 239 2.08 19.70 -22.88
C ASN A 239 0.98 18.63 -23.11
N GLY A 240 1.07 17.89 -24.22
CA GLY A 240 0.17 16.78 -24.56
C GLY A 240 -1.00 17.14 -25.48
N ARG A 241 -1.13 18.40 -25.92
CA ARG A 241 -2.18 18.81 -26.87
C ARG A 241 -1.94 18.29 -28.28
N ASN A 242 -0.68 18.17 -28.69
CA ASN A 242 -0.33 17.52 -29.95
C ASN A 242 -0.29 16.01 -29.75
N THR A 243 -1.41 15.35 -30.04
CA THR A 243 -1.60 13.91 -29.85
C THR A 243 -0.60 13.06 -30.64
N LEU A 244 -0.24 13.48 -31.85
CA LEU A 244 0.72 12.76 -32.69
C LEU A 244 2.13 12.76 -32.07
N VAL A 245 2.63 13.94 -31.66
CA VAL A 245 3.95 14.06 -31.04
C VAL A 245 3.99 13.38 -29.66
N THR A 246 2.87 13.41 -28.94
CA THR A 246 2.72 12.71 -27.65
C THR A 246 2.84 11.20 -27.83
N ILE A 247 2.09 10.61 -28.77
CA ILE A 247 2.14 9.17 -29.06
C ILE A 247 3.54 8.77 -29.54
N LEU A 248 4.15 9.52 -30.45
CA LEU A 248 5.51 9.26 -30.92
C LEU A 248 6.53 9.29 -29.78
N SER A 249 6.41 10.24 -28.84
CA SER A 249 7.30 10.34 -27.68
C SER A 249 7.17 9.14 -26.74
N ILE A 250 5.94 8.67 -26.50
CA ILE A 250 5.68 7.48 -25.68
C ILE A 250 6.26 6.22 -26.36
N VAL A 251 5.99 6.03 -27.65
CA VAL A 251 6.50 4.88 -28.42
C VAL A 251 8.02 4.90 -28.46
N ALA A 252 8.64 6.06 -28.71
CA ALA A 252 10.09 6.22 -28.70
C ALA A 252 10.69 5.86 -27.34
N ALA A 253 10.07 6.26 -26.23
CA ALA A 253 10.54 5.88 -24.90
C ALA A 253 10.44 4.37 -24.62
N LEU A 254 9.37 3.71 -25.09
CA LEU A 254 9.26 2.25 -24.98
C LEU A 254 10.37 1.53 -25.76
N PHE A 255 10.62 1.96 -27.01
CA PHE A 255 11.71 1.41 -27.82
C PHE A 255 13.09 1.70 -27.20
N LEU A 256 13.30 2.90 -26.69
CA LEU A 256 14.54 3.27 -26.01
C LEU A 256 14.75 2.41 -24.76
N GLY A 257 13.71 2.16 -23.96
CA GLY A 257 13.77 1.25 -22.82
C GLY A 257 14.21 -0.16 -23.21
N LEU A 258 13.67 -0.72 -24.31
CA LEU A 258 14.08 -2.04 -24.82
C LEU A 258 15.55 -2.06 -25.28
N ILE A 259 15.99 -1.02 -25.98
CA ILE A 259 17.39 -0.89 -26.43
C ILE A 259 18.33 -0.81 -25.23
N LEU A 260 18.02 0.06 -24.27
CA LEU A 260 18.80 0.24 -23.05
C LEU A 260 18.83 -1.07 -22.26
N LEU A 261 17.73 -1.78 -22.09
CA LEU A 261 17.71 -3.08 -21.41
C LEU A 261 18.67 -4.08 -22.06
N LYS A 262 18.69 -4.15 -23.40
CA LYS A 262 19.59 -5.03 -24.15
C LYS A 262 21.05 -4.65 -23.96
N ILE A 263 21.40 -3.36 -24.01
CA ILE A 263 22.75 -2.85 -23.75
C ILE A 263 23.18 -3.15 -22.31
N THR A 264 22.30 -2.87 -21.35
CA THR A 264 22.56 -3.09 -19.93
C THR A 264 22.83 -4.58 -19.66
N ASN A 265 22.03 -5.48 -20.24
CA ASN A 265 22.24 -6.92 -20.15
C ASN A 265 23.54 -7.41 -20.80
N LEU A 266 24.02 -6.77 -21.87
CA LEU A 266 25.29 -7.12 -22.51
C LEU A 266 26.47 -6.73 -21.63
N ILE A 267 26.44 -5.53 -21.05
CA ILE A 267 27.51 -5.01 -20.19
C ILE A 267 27.61 -5.81 -18.88
N TYR A 268 26.49 -6.25 -18.31
CA TYR A 268 26.49 -6.98 -17.04
C TYR A 268 26.63 -8.51 -17.17
N ARG A 269 26.66 -9.07 -18.39
CA ARG A 269 26.96 -10.50 -18.63
C ARG A 269 28.39 -10.75 -19.13
N SER A 270 29.14 -9.72 -19.50
CA SER A 270 30.58 -9.81 -19.85
C SER A 270 31.45 -9.72 -18.60
#